data_AF-A0A1G2CH96-F1
#
_entry.id   AF-A0A1G2CH96-F1
#
_cell.length_a   1.000
_cell.length_b   1.000
_cell.length_c   1.000
_cell.angle_alpha   90.00
_cell.angle_beta   90.00
_cell.angle_gamma   90.00
#
_symmetry.space_group_name_H-M   'P 1'
#
loop_
_entity.id
_entity.type
_entity.pdbx_description
1 polymer ?
#
loop_
_entity_poly.entity_id
_entity_poly.type
_entity_poly.pdbx_seq_one_letter_code
_entity_poly.pdbx_strand_id
1 'polypeptide(L)'
;MVAMAAAFIAAVVVYAVRNQQGPAGWSIAKKFRVLAGGVIAFRLLYALVLTVLQYYIWSDNSFTRLLTRAPLPEHIPFTPLTTAFSFLFDNRIGYFLFFSWGRFWLGHVIAIVVALAFLWFFRRLQKHKDRFFEEGEVELGFAAALIVGWPNFVIFVPLLFVSIVVISLVRRLYYKRFYTTFGAPFLLAAFLTLAFGNSLLEALDLGVLRI
;
A
#
# COMPACT_ATOMS: atom_id res chain seq x y z
N MET A 1 7.61 -7.00 6.48
CA MET A 1 6.37 -7.59 7.04
C MET A 1 6.04 -7.03 8.43
N VAL A 2 6.97 -7.05 9.39
CA VAL A 2 6.75 -6.59 10.78
C VAL A 2 6.19 -5.16 10.88
N ALA A 3 6.78 -4.19 10.16
CA ALA A 3 6.31 -2.80 10.19
C ALA A 3 4.86 -2.64 9.68
N MET A 4 4.46 -3.40 8.65
CA MET A 4 3.09 -3.35 8.11
C MET A 4 2.11 -4.02 9.09
N ALA A 5 2.51 -5.11 9.75
CA ALA A 5 1.71 -5.74 10.79
C ALA A 5 1.50 -4.79 11.98
N ALA A 6 2.54 -4.06 12.41
CA ALA A 6 2.42 -3.04 13.46
C ALA A 6 1.47 -1.92 13.05
N ALA A 7 1.57 -1.41 11.82
CA ALA A 7 0.64 -0.42 11.29
C ALA A 7 -0.80 -0.94 11.22
N PHE A 8 -0.99 -2.21 10.86
CA PHE A 8 -2.30 -2.87 10.88
C PHE A 8 -2.88 -2.96 12.29
N ILE A 9 -2.08 -3.41 13.27
CA ILE A 9 -2.50 -3.47 14.68
C ILE A 9 -2.88 -2.07 15.17
N ALA A 10 -2.10 -1.04 14.84
CA ALA A 10 -2.44 0.34 15.16
C ALA A 10 -3.79 0.77 14.54
N ALA A 11 -4.06 0.39 13.27
CA ALA A 11 -5.34 0.66 12.63
C ALA A 11 -6.52 -0.01 13.36
N VAL A 12 -6.36 -1.29 13.75
CA VAL A 12 -7.36 -2.05 14.51
C VAL A 12 -7.62 -1.40 15.86
N VAL A 13 -6.57 -1.05 16.60
CA VAL A 13 -6.69 -0.37 17.90
C VAL A 13 -7.43 0.96 17.73
N VAL A 14 -6.98 1.84 16.83
CA VAL A 14 -7.64 3.13 16.59
C VAL A 14 -9.13 2.96 16.24
N TYR A 15 -9.47 1.95 15.43
CA TYR A 15 -10.85 1.65 15.06
C TYR A 15 -11.69 1.09 16.22
N ALA A 16 -11.10 0.26 17.09
CA ALA A 16 -11.78 -0.35 18.22
C ALA A 16 -12.08 0.66 19.35
N VAL A 17 -11.14 1.55 19.63
CA VAL A 17 -11.29 2.57 20.70
C VAL A 17 -11.96 3.87 20.18
N ARG A 18 -12.57 3.83 18.98
CA ARG A 18 -13.11 5.03 18.32
C ARG A 18 -14.28 5.67 19.07
N ASN A 19 -15.11 4.86 19.72
CA ASN A 19 -16.32 5.32 20.43
C ASN A 19 -16.05 5.85 21.85
N GLN A 20 -14.82 5.70 22.37
CA GLN A 20 -14.47 6.10 23.74
C GLN A 20 -13.78 7.47 23.81
N GLN A 21 -13.62 8.16 22.67
CA GLN A 21 -12.85 9.40 22.61
C GLN A 21 -13.73 10.59 22.98
N GLY A 22 -13.37 11.26 24.07
CA GLY A 22 -14.00 12.51 24.48
C GLY A 22 -13.75 13.67 23.50
N PRO A 23 -14.45 14.81 23.67
CA PRO A 23 -14.49 15.92 22.72
C PRO A 23 -13.14 16.64 22.47
N ALA A 24 -12.12 16.39 23.30
CA ALA A 24 -10.80 17.00 23.19
C ALA A 24 -9.78 16.17 22.35
N GLY A 25 -10.17 14.99 21.86
CA GLY A 25 -9.29 14.11 21.09
C GLY A 25 -9.16 14.52 19.61
N TRP A 26 -8.08 14.08 18.95
CA TRP A 26 -7.99 14.17 17.48
C TRP A 26 -9.10 13.36 16.82
N SER A 27 -9.69 13.90 15.76
CA SER A 27 -10.69 13.17 14.95
C SER A 27 -10.13 11.85 14.43
N ILE A 28 -11.00 10.85 14.30
CA ILE A 28 -10.65 9.50 13.85
C ILE A 28 -10.01 9.55 12.45
N ALA A 29 -10.57 10.37 11.56
CA ALA A 29 -10.01 10.62 10.23
C ALA A 29 -8.56 11.15 10.29
N LYS A 30 -8.26 12.08 11.20
CA LYS A 30 -6.90 12.62 11.37
C LYS A 30 -5.93 11.53 11.83
N LYS A 31 -6.33 10.66 12.75
CA LYS A 31 -5.51 9.52 13.21
C LYS A 31 -5.15 8.58 12.06
N PHE A 32 -6.12 8.21 11.22
CA PHE A 32 -5.85 7.37 10.06
C PHE A 32 -5.01 8.07 8.98
N ARG A 33 -5.16 9.39 8.79
CA ARG A 33 -4.26 10.15 7.89
C ARG A 33 -2.82 10.17 8.39
N VAL A 34 -2.61 10.33 9.70
CA VAL A 34 -1.28 10.28 10.31
C VAL A 34 -0.69 8.87 10.17
N LEU A 35 -1.48 7.83 10.42
CA LEU A 35 -1.05 6.45 10.19
C LEU A 35 -0.66 6.21 8.73
N ALA A 36 -1.51 6.63 7.78
CA ALA A 36 -1.24 6.50 6.35
C ALA A 36 0.03 7.28 5.94
N GLY A 37 0.20 8.50 6.43
CA GLY A 37 1.41 9.30 6.23
C GLY A 37 2.66 8.61 6.78
N GLY A 38 2.58 7.99 7.96
CA GLY A 38 3.64 7.19 8.54
C GLY A 38 4.00 5.97 7.69
N VAL A 39 3.00 5.26 7.13
CA VAL A 39 3.22 4.13 6.22
C VAL A 39 3.88 4.58 4.92
N ILE A 40 3.46 5.71 4.34
CA ILE A 40 4.10 6.29 3.14
C ILE A 40 5.56 6.65 3.45
N ALA A 41 5.80 7.40 4.52
CA ALA A 41 7.14 7.82 4.93
C ALA A 41 8.05 6.61 5.16
N PHE A 42 7.56 5.58 5.86
CA PHE A 42 8.29 4.34 6.07
C PHE A 42 8.66 3.65 4.74
N ARG A 43 7.71 3.52 3.80
CA ARG A 43 7.96 2.89 2.49
C ARG A 43 9.05 3.62 1.70
N LEU A 44 8.99 4.95 1.66
CA LEU A 44 9.97 5.77 0.94
C LEU A 44 11.34 5.74 1.62
N LEU A 45 11.38 5.84 2.96
CA LEU A 45 12.62 5.74 3.72
C LEU A 45 13.25 4.35 3.56
N TYR A 46 12.46 3.28 3.58
CA TYR A 46 12.94 1.93 3.35
C TYR A 46 13.56 1.77 1.96
N ALA A 47 12.89 2.27 0.91
CA ALA A 47 13.43 2.29 -0.45
C ALA A 47 14.78 3.03 -0.53
N LEU A 48 14.86 4.19 0.13
CA LEU A 48 16.06 5.01 0.19
C LEU A 48 17.20 4.28 0.91
N VAL A 49 16.93 3.68 2.08
CA VAL A 49 17.92 2.90 2.82
C VAL A 49 18.44 1.75 1.98
N LEU A 50 17.56 0.99 1.31
CA LEU A 50 17.99 -0.08 0.41
C LEU A 50 18.87 0.44 -0.74
N THR A 51 18.49 1.58 -1.34
CA THR A 51 19.28 2.22 -2.40
C THR A 51 20.68 2.58 -1.89
N VAL A 52 20.77 3.21 -0.72
CA VAL A 52 22.04 3.64 -0.10
C VAL A 52 22.91 2.43 0.25
N LEU A 53 22.34 1.41 0.90
CA LEU A 53 23.05 0.18 1.23
C LEU A 53 23.56 -0.53 -0.02
N GLN A 54 22.72 -0.63 -1.06
CA GLN A 54 23.12 -1.24 -2.32
C GLN A 54 24.28 -0.49 -2.97
N TYR A 55 24.26 0.84 -2.93
CA TYR A 55 25.35 1.67 -3.44
C TYR A 55 26.66 1.36 -2.71
N TYR A 56 26.65 1.35 -1.37
CA TYR A 56 27.85 1.07 -0.58
C TYR A 56 28.40 -0.34 -0.83
N ILE A 57 27.53 -1.36 -0.83
CA ILE A 57 27.92 -2.75 -1.11
C ILE A 57 28.56 -2.85 -2.50
N TRP A 58 27.97 -2.24 -3.52
CA TRP A 58 28.54 -2.29 -4.87
C TRP A 58 29.80 -1.45 -5.03
N SER A 59 29.95 -0.37 -4.26
CA SER A 59 31.14 0.47 -4.32
C SER A 59 32.38 -0.20 -3.73
N ASP A 60 32.22 -1.16 -2.82
CA ASP A 60 33.33 -1.80 -2.12
C ASP A 60 34.11 -2.77 -3.02
N ASN A 61 33.40 -3.53 -3.87
CA ASN A 61 34.03 -4.49 -4.79
C ASN A 61 34.32 -3.87 -6.17
N SER A 62 35.56 -4.04 -6.65
CA SER A 62 36.06 -3.52 -7.94
C SER A 62 35.18 -3.90 -9.14
N PHE A 63 34.60 -5.10 -9.14
CA PHE A 63 33.73 -5.56 -10.21
C PHE A 63 32.36 -4.85 -10.18
N THR A 64 31.70 -4.80 -9.03
CA THR A 64 30.38 -4.17 -8.88
C THR A 64 30.45 -2.65 -8.93
N ARG A 65 31.61 -2.06 -8.63
CA ARG A 65 31.86 -0.62 -8.76
C ARG A 65 31.73 -0.13 -10.19
N LEU A 66 31.95 -1.00 -11.19
CA LEU A 66 31.68 -0.65 -12.58
C LEU A 66 30.19 -0.39 -12.80
N LEU A 67 29.30 -1.17 -12.16
CA LEU A 67 27.85 -1.03 -12.28
C LEU A 67 27.33 0.28 -11.66
N THR A 68 27.98 0.82 -10.63
CA THR A 68 27.59 2.12 -10.05
C THR A 68 27.98 3.31 -10.93
N ARG A 69 28.84 3.08 -11.93
CA ARG A 69 29.36 4.11 -12.85
C ARG A 69 29.09 3.80 -14.32
N ALA A 70 28.28 2.79 -14.59
CA ALA A 70 27.91 2.43 -15.95
C ALA A 70 26.73 3.31 -16.42
N PRO A 71 26.81 3.88 -17.64
CA PRO A 71 25.63 4.46 -18.27
C PRO A 71 24.59 3.37 -18.52
N LEU A 72 23.33 3.77 -18.63
CA LEU A 72 22.27 2.84 -18.98
C LEU A 72 22.45 2.39 -20.44
N PRO A 73 22.46 1.07 -20.75
CA PRO A 73 22.56 0.60 -22.12
C PRO A 73 21.39 1.06 -23.01
N GLU A 74 21.68 1.51 -24.23
CA GLU A 74 20.70 2.06 -25.18
C GLU A 74 19.64 1.05 -25.64
N HIS A 75 19.93 -0.25 -25.54
CA HIS A 75 19.04 -1.32 -25.98
C HIS A 75 17.96 -1.70 -24.95
N ILE A 76 17.97 -1.10 -23.76
CA ILE A 76 16.95 -1.40 -22.74
C ILE A 76 15.62 -0.80 -23.21
N PRO A 77 14.58 -1.62 -23.46
CA PRO A 77 13.31 -1.12 -23.93
C PRO A 77 12.67 -0.28 -22.82
N PHE A 78 12.58 1.03 -23.05
CA PHE A 78 11.75 1.90 -22.23
C PHE A 78 10.28 1.63 -22.58
N THR A 79 9.47 1.30 -21.57
CA THR A 79 8.02 1.37 -21.73
C THR A 79 7.61 2.85 -21.84
N PRO A 80 6.44 3.19 -22.41
CA PRO A 80 5.98 4.58 -22.54
C PRO A 80 6.05 5.38 -21.23
N LEU A 81 5.86 4.68 -20.11
CA LEU A 81 5.91 5.25 -18.77
C LEU A 81 7.33 5.56 -18.29
N THR A 82 8.31 4.75 -18.67
CA THR A 82 9.73 5.00 -18.34
C THR A 82 10.40 5.97 -19.32
N THR A 83 9.86 6.14 -20.54
CA THR A 83 10.37 7.12 -21.51
C THR A 83 10.18 8.55 -21.04
N ALA A 84 9.09 8.85 -20.32
CA ALA A 84 8.85 10.17 -19.74
C ALA A 84 9.92 10.60 -18.71
N PHE A 85 10.65 9.62 -18.16
CA PHE A 85 11.67 9.82 -17.14
C PHE A 85 13.07 9.40 -17.62
N SER A 86 13.27 9.20 -18.92
CA SER A 86 14.54 8.76 -19.49
C SER A 86 15.69 9.70 -19.13
N PHE A 87 15.41 11.01 -19.03
CA PHE A 87 16.37 12.04 -18.64
C PHE A 87 17.00 11.82 -17.25
N LEU A 88 16.31 11.11 -16.34
CA LEU A 88 16.86 10.78 -15.01
C LEU A 88 17.96 9.71 -15.09
N PHE A 89 17.99 8.93 -16.17
CA PHE A 89 18.93 7.83 -16.37
C PHE A 89 20.03 8.14 -17.38
N ASP A 90 19.97 9.28 -18.07
CA ASP A 90 20.97 9.73 -19.03
C ASP A 90 22.19 10.36 -18.33
N ASN A 91 22.90 9.55 -17.55
CA ASN A 91 24.09 9.95 -16.83
C ASN A 91 24.99 8.74 -16.54
N ARG A 92 26.18 9.01 -15.99
CA ARG A 92 27.18 7.97 -15.65
C ARG A 92 26.72 7.02 -14.54
N ILE A 93 25.67 7.34 -13.79
CA ILE A 93 25.11 6.45 -12.76
C ILE A 93 23.78 5.83 -13.22
N GLY A 94 23.46 5.95 -14.52
CA GLY A 94 22.16 5.63 -15.11
C GLY A 94 21.74 4.19 -14.88
N TYR A 95 22.68 3.24 -15.04
CA TYR A 95 22.41 1.83 -14.76
C TYR A 95 21.99 1.61 -13.30
N PHE A 96 22.73 2.19 -12.35
CA PHE A 96 22.44 2.04 -10.93
C PHE A 96 21.12 2.70 -10.54
N LEU A 97 20.81 3.87 -11.11
CA LEU A 97 19.54 4.55 -10.87
C LEU A 97 18.37 3.73 -11.42
N PHE A 98 18.49 3.18 -12.62
CA PHE A 98 17.47 2.34 -13.23
C PHE A 98 17.24 1.06 -12.44
N PHE A 99 18.33 0.39 -12.04
CA PHE A 99 18.30 -0.78 -11.16
C PHE A 99 17.60 -0.46 -9.84
N SER A 100 18.03 0.57 -9.14
CA SER A 100 17.46 0.96 -7.84
C SER A 100 15.98 1.35 -7.99
N TRP A 101 15.64 2.07 -9.05
CA TRP A 101 14.26 2.47 -9.34
C TRP A 101 13.35 1.26 -9.50
N GLY A 102 13.71 0.33 -10.39
CA GLY A 102 12.92 -0.88 -10.64
C GLY A 102 12.81 -1.76 -9.40
N ARG A 103 13.92 -1.95 -8.68
CA ARG A 103 14.00 -2.93 -7.60
C ARG A 103 13.45 -2.44 -6.26
N PHE A 104 13.64 -1.17 -5.93
CA PHE A 104 13.34 -0.63 -4.60
C PHE A 104 12.19 0.37 -4.59
N TRP A 105 12.05 1.18 -5.64
CA TRP A 105 11.09 2.29 -5.65
C TRP A 105 9.76 1.91 -6.29
N LEU A 106 9.80 1.20 -7.42
CA LEU A 106 8.64 1.00 -8.29
C LEU A 106 7.45 0.36 -7.56
N GLY A 107 7.67 -0.73 -6.83
CA GLY A 107 6.60 -1.39 -6.06
C GLY A 107 5.99 -0.49 -4.98
N HIS A 108 6.78 0.39 -4.36
CA HIS A 108 6.29 1.35 -3.37
C HIS A 108 5.51 2.51 -4.00
N VAL A 109 5.98 3.03 -5.13
CA VAL A 109 5.29 4.08 -5.89
C VAL A 109 3.95 3.55 -6.38
N ILE A 110 3.92 2.35 -6.97
CA ILE A 110 2.67 1.72 -7.43
C ILE A 110 1.70 1.52 -6.26
N ALA A 111 2.17 1.02 -5.12
CA ALA A 111 1.34 0.86 -3.93
C ALA A 111 0.70 2.18 -3.48
N ILE A 112 1.45 3.28 -3.49
CA ILE A 112 0.95 4.62 -3.13
C ILE A 112 -0.06 5.12 -4.16
N VAL A 113 0.26 5.03 -5.45
CA VAL A 113 -0.63 5.47 -6.54
C VAL A 113 -1.96 4.72 -6.50
N VAL A 114 -1.92 3.39 -6.36
CA VAL A 114 -3.12 2.55 -6.29
C VAL A 114 -3.94 2.87 -5.03
N ALA A 115 -3.29 3.08 -3.88
CA ALA A 115 -3.99 3.49 -2.67
C ALA A 115 -4.62 4.90 -2.81
N LEU A 116 -3.97 5.84 -3.48
CA LEU A 116 -4.54 7.16 -3.77
C LEU A 116 -5.75 7.07 -4.71
N ALA A 117 -5.67 6.22 -5.74
CA ALA A 117 -6.81 5.93 -6.62
C ALA A 117 -7.98 5.33 -5.82
N PHE A 118 -7.68 4.41 -4.89
CA PHE A 118 -8.65 3.82 -3.98
C PHE A 118 -9.31 4.87 -3.05
N LEU A 119 -8.51 5.75 -2.46
CA LEU A 119 -8.99 6.88 -1.66
C LEU A 119 -9.91 7.79 -2.47
N TRP A 120 -9.52 8.13 -3.69
CA TRP A 120 -10.32 8.97 -4.58
C TRP A 120 -11.66 8.30 -4.91
N PHE A 121 -11.63 7.01 -5.25
CA PHE A 121 -12.84 6.22 -5.52
C PHE A 121 -13.78 6.22 -4.31
N PHE A 122 -13.29 5.91 -3.11
CA PHE A 122 -14.12 5.87 -1.90
C PHE A 122 -14.65 7.24 -1.48
N ARG A 123 -13.88 8.33 -1.67
CA ARG A 123 -14.38 9.70 -1.47
C ARG A 123 -15.52 10.04 -2.44
N ARG A 124 -15.41 9.61 -3.69
CA ARG A 124 -16.48 9.78 -4.69
C ARG A 124 -17.70 8.96 -4.31
N LEU A 125 -17.52 7.73 -3.86
CA LEU A 125 -18.61 6.85 -3.44
C LEU A 125 -19.33 7.39 -2.20
N GLN A 126 -18.57 7.88 -1.20
CA GLN A 126 -19.11 8.48 0.01
C GLN A 126 -20.10 9.60 -0.31
N LYS A 127 -19.70 10.56 -1.16
CA LYS A 127 -20.57 11.68 -1.60
C LYS A 127 -21.93 11.27 -2.16
N HIS A 128 -22.04 10.06 -2.72
CA HIS A 128 -23.31 9.57 -3.29
C HIS A 128 -24.07 8.66 -2.32
N LYS A 129 -23.39 8.08 -1.32
CA LYS A 129 -23.90 7.02 -0.47
C LYS A 129 -23.36 7.13 0.97
N ASP A 130 -23.53 8.31 1.59
CA ASP A 130 -23.03 8.61 2.94
C ASP A 130 -23.47 7.58 4.00
N ARG A 131 -24.64 6.96 3.81
CA ARG A 131 -25.17 5.93 4.72
C ARG A 131 -24.24 4.76 4.99
N PHE A 132 -23.36 4.40 4.06
CA PHE A 132 -22.44 3.27 4.24
C PHE A 132 -21.12 3.66 4.90
N PHE A 133 -20.91 4.95 5.20
CA PHE A 133 -19.65 5.47 5.73
C PHE A 133 -19.85 6.11 7.10
N GLU A 134 -19.01 5.70 8.04
CA GLU A 134 -18.78 6.44 9.28
C GLU A 134 -17.56 7.36 9.15
N GLU A 135 -17.40 8.28 10.12
CA GLU A 135 -16.26 9.19 10.17
C GLU A 135 -14.92 8.43 10.17
N GLY A 136 -14.05 8.76 9.23
CA GLY A 136 -12.72 8.18 9.12
C GLY A 136 -12.66 6.81 8.43
N GLU A 137 -13.78 6.21 8.01
CA GLU A 137 -13.76 4.91 7.33
C GLU A 137 -13.10 4.99 5.93
N VAL A 138 -13.24 6.13 5.24
CA VAL A 138 -12.56 6.35 3.96
C VAL A 138 -11.04 6.43 4.15
N GLU A 139 -10.59 7.17 5.18
CA GLU A 139 -9.18 7.21 5.57
C GLU A 139 -8.66 5.85 6.04
N LEU A 140 -9.47 5.06 6.74
CA LEU A 140 -9.15 3.69 7.12
C LEU A 140 -8.96 2.80 5.89
N GLY A 141 -9.86 2.87 4.91
CA GLY A 141 -9.72 2.14 3.64
C GLY A 141 -8.43 2.50 2.91
N PHE A 142 -8.07 3.79 2.90
CA PHE A 142 -6.80 4.26 2.35
C PHE A 142 -5.58 3.71 3.11
N ALA A 143 -5.60 3.77 4.45
CA ALA A 143 -4.53 3.21 5.27
C ALA A 143 -4.41 1.69 5.05
N ALA A 144 -5.52 0.96 5.00
CA ALA A 144 -5.55 -0.48 4.72
C ALA A 144 -4.93 -0.81 3.36
N ALA A 145 -5.31 -0.08 2.30
CA ALA A 145 -4.73 -0.25 0.96
C ALA A 145 -3.21 -0.01 0.96
N LEU A 146 -2.72 1.02 1.66
CA LEU A 146 -1.29 1.29 1.82
C LEU A 146 -0.55 0.22 2.63
N ILE A 147 -1.17 -0.30 3.69
CA ILE A 147 -0.58 -1.32 4.56
C ILE A 147 -0.39 -2.62 3.79
N VAL A 148 -1.44 -3.07 3.09
CA VAL A 148 -1.38 -4.25 2.23
C VAL A 148 -0.37 -4.05 1.10
N GLY A 149 -0.45 -2.90 0.41
CA GLY A 149 0.45 -2.51 -0.67
C GLY A 149 0.37 -3.36 -1.93
N TRP A 150 1.17 -3.02 -2.93
CA TRP A 150 1.33 -3.78 -4.17
C TRP A 150 2.24 -5.00 -3.95
N PRO A 151 2.01 -6.16 -4.59
CA PRO A 151 0.85 -6.53 -5.44
C PRO A 151 -0.38 -7.03 -4.68
N ASN A 152 -0.26 -7.21 -3.36
CA ASN A 152 -1.31 -7.77 -2.51
C ASN A 152 -2.64 -6.99 -2.56
N PHE A 153 -2.62 -5.72 -2.95
CA PHE A 153 -3.81 -4.91 -3.20
C PHE A 153 -4.80 -5.59 -4.17
N VAL A 154 -4.30 -6.32 -5.17
CA VAL A 154 -5.12 -7.05 -6.14
C VAL A 154 -5.99 -8.11 -5.45
N ILE A 155 -5.47 -8.76 -4.40
CA ILE A 155 -6.21 -9.74 -3.59
C ILE A 155 -7.11 -9.05 -2.56
N PHE A 156 -6.64 -7.94 -2.01
CA PHE A 156 -7.39 -7.16 -1.02
C PHE A 156 -8.75 -6.69 -1.54
N VAL A 157 -8.84 -6.26 -2.81
CA VAL A 157 -10.10 -5.77 -3.38
C VAL A 157 -11.19 -6.86 -3.42
N PRO A 158 -10.98 -8.05 -4.02
CA PRO A 158 -11.92 -9.16 -3.92
C PRO A 158 -12.24 -9.56 -2.48
N LEU A 159 -11.22 -9.65 -1.61
CA LEU A 159 -11.43 -10.00 -0.20
C LEU A 159 -12.27 -8.96 0.53
N LEU A 160 -12.18 -7.68 0.17
CA LEU A 160 -13.05 -6.64 0.69
C LEU A 160 -14.51 -6.89 0.32
N PHE A 161 -14.80 -7.21 -0.94
CA PHE A 161 -16.17 -7.54 -1.36
C PHE A 161 -16.72 -8.75 -0.60
N VAL A 162 -15.93 -9.81 -0.48
CA VAL A 162 -16.30 -11.00 0.31
C VAL A 162 -16.52 -10.61 1.79
N SER A 163 -15.63 -9.81 2.36
CA SER A 163 -15.73 -9.36 3.75
C SER A 163 -16.98 -8.52 4.01
N ILE A 164 -17.40 -7.68 3.06
CA ILE A 164 -18.65 -6.92 3.16
C ILE A 164 -19.85 -7.85 3.25
N VAL A 165 -19.90 -8.89 2.40
CA VAL A 165 -21.00 -9.87 2.40
C VAL A 165 -21.02 -10.65 3.71
N VAL A 166 -19.87 -11.20 4.13
CA VAL A 166 -19.75 -11.99 5.36
C VAL A 166 -20.16 -11.15 6.59
N ILE A 167 -19.62 -9.94 6.74
CA ILE A 167 -19.95 -9.09 7.88
C ILE A 167 -21.41 -8.65 7.84
N SER A 168 -21.97 -8.40 6.66
CA SER A 168 -23.38 -8.06 6.52
C SER A 168 -24.31 -9.20 6.92
N LEU A 169 -23.97 -10.45 6.54
CA LEU A 169 -24.72 -11.63 6.97
C LEU A 169 -24.65 -11.82 8.49
N VAL A 170 -23.45 -11.74 9.07
CA VAL A 170 -23.27 -11.85 10.53
C VAL A 170 -24.05 -10.76 11.26
N ARG A 171 -23.96 -9.51 10.79
CA ARG A 171 -24.66 -8.37 11.39
C ARG A 171 -26.18 -8.52 11.32
N ARG A 172 -26.69 -9.06 10.21
CA ARG A 172 -28.13 -9.31 10.04
C ARG A 172 -28.63 -10.45 10.91
N LEU A 173 -27.92 -11.58 10.94
CA LEU A 173 -28.34 -12.78 11.66
C LEU A 173 -28.22 -12.64 13.18
N TYR A 174 -27.10 -12.10 13.66
CA TYR A 174 -26.82 -12.04 15.11
C TYR A 174 -27.25 -10.72 15.74
N TYR A 175 -26.98 -9.59 15.08
CA TYR A 175 -27.21 -8.26 15.67
C TYR A 175 -28.52 -7.61 15.22
N LYS A 176 -29.27 -8.25 14.30
CA LYS A 176 -30.53 -7.74 13.72
C LYS A 176 -30.42 -6.31 13.17
N ARG A 177 -29.22 -5.89 12.75
CA ARG A 177 -28.97 -4.58 12.13
C ARG A 177 -28.88 -4.73 10.62
N PHE A 178 -29.60 -3.90 9.87
CA PHE A 178 -29.66 -3.97 8.40
C PHE A 178 -28.51 -3.23 7.70
N TYR A 179 -27.81 -2.35 8.40
CA TYR A 179 -26.77 -1.49 7.81
C TYR A 179 -25.38 -1.93 8.23
N THR A 180 -24.53 -2.19 7.24
CA THR A 180 -23.11 -2.51 7.41
C THR A 180 -22.29 -1.35 6.89
N THR A 181 -21.37 -0.87 7.71
CA THR A 181 -20.41 0.17 7.35
C THR A 181 -19.12 -0.47 6.85
N PHE A 182 -18.29 0.27 6.11
CA PHE A 182 -17.12 -0.32 5.45
C PHE A 182 -15.93 -0.57 6.38
N GLY A 183 -15.91 -0.02 7.59
CA GLY A 183 -14.75 -0.06 8.48
C GLY A 183 -14.31 -1.48 8.88
N ALA A 184 -15.23 -2.30 9.38
CA ALA A 184 -14.92 -3.69 9.75
C ALA A 184 -14.54 -4.56 8.53
N PRO A 185 -15.25 -4.46 7.37
CA PRO A 185 -14.81 -5.11 6.14
C PRO A 185 -13.39 -4.74 5.69
N PHE A 186 -12.99 -3.47 5.77
CA PHE A 186 -11.62 -3.07 5.44
C PHE A 186 -10.59 -3.77 6.30
N LEU A 187 -10.82 -3.82 7.62
CA LEU A 187 -9.89 -4.48 8.55
C LEU A 187 -9.81 -5.98 8.33
N LEU A 188 -10.95 -6.65 8.12
CA LEU A 188 -10.97 -8.08 7.86
C LEU A 188 -10.26 -8.43 6.55
N ALA A 189 -10.55 -7.69 5.48
CA ALA A 189 -9.89 -7.88 4.19
C ALA A 189 -8.38 -7.63 4.28
N ALA A 190 -7.95 -6.56 4.97
CA ALA A 190 -6.55 -6.27 5.18
C ALA A 190 -5.86 -7.38 5.99
N PHE A 191 -6.49 -7.87 7.06
CA PHE A 191 -5.99 -9.00 7.85
C PHE A 191 -5.77 -10.24 6.99
N LEU A 192 -6.82 -10.68 6.27
CA LEU A 192 -6.75 -11.85 5.40
C LEU A 192 -5.71 -11.70 4.30
N THR A 193 -5.57 -10.49 3.75
CA THR A 193 -4.54 -10.23 2.73
C THR A 193 -3.13 -10.24 3.31
N LEU A 194 -2.93 -9.72 4.52
CA LEU A 194 -1.62 -9.78 5.18
C LEU A 194 -1.23 -11.22 5.56
N ALA A 195 -2.21 -12.04 5.94
CA ALA A 195 -1.99 -13.43 6.33
C ALA A 195 -1.79 -14.36 5.12
N PHE A 196 -2.59 -14.20 4.07
CA PHE A 196 -2.69 -15.17 2.97
C PHE A 196 -2.44 -14.58 1.58
N GLY A 197 -2.23 -13.27 1.45
CA GLY A 197 -2.17 -12.59 0.15
C GLY A 197 -1.08 -13.13 -0.76
N ASN A 198 0.11 -13.43 -0.22
CA ASN A 198 1.20 -13.99 -1.02
C ASN A 198 0.86 -15.39 -1.57
N SER A 199 0.27 -16.26 -0.74
CA SER A 199 -0.15 -17.61 -1.14
C SER A 199 -1.29 -17.56 -2.16
N LEU A 200 -2.23 -16.61 -2.02
CA LEU A 200 -3.31 -16.42 -2.97
C LEU A 200 -2.82 -15.87 -4.31
N LEU A 201 -1.85 -14.94 -4.30
CA LEU A 201 -1.22 -14.47 -5.54
C LEU A 201 -0.52 -15.59 -6.30
N GLU A 202 0.18 -16.49 -5.59
CA GLU A 202 0.83 -17.66 -6.19
C GLU A 202 -0.19 -18.66 -6.73
N ALA A 203 -1.24 -18.97 -5.96
CA ALA A 203 -2.30 -19.89 -6.37
C ALA A 203 -3.07 -19.41 -7.62
N LEU A 204 -3.17 -18.10 -7.82
CA LEU A 204 -3.83 -17.48 -8.98
C LEU A 204 -2.88 -17.22 -10.17
N ASP A 205 -1.62 -17.64 -10.08
CA ASP A 205 -0.58 -17.38 -11.07
C ASP A 205 -0.37 -15.88 -11.36
N LEU A 206 -0.63 -15.03 -10.37
CA LEU A 206 -0.44 -13.58 -10.43
C LEU A 206 0.96 -13.16 -9.95
N GLY A 207 1.90 -14.11 -9.92
CA GLY A 207 3.29 -13.90 -9.52
C GLY A 207 4.01 -12.85 -10.38
N VAL A 208 3.61 -12.70 -11.64
CA VAL A 208 4.13 -11.70 -12.60
C VAL A 208 3.96 -10.25 -12.12
N LEU A 209 3.02 -10.00 -11.19
CA LEU A 209 2.79 -8.67 -10.62
C LEU A 209 3.78 -8.32 -9.50
N ARG A 210 4.62 -9.26 -9.05
CA ARG A 210 5.69 -8.99 -8.08
C ARG A 210 6.82 -8.27 -8.80
N ILE A 211 6.97 -6.98 -8.48
CA ILE A 211 8.02 -6.10 -9.00
C ILE A 211 8.95 -5.75 -7.84
#